data_AF-A0A6S7AZ98-F1
#
_entry.id   AF-A0A6S7AZ98-F1
#
_cell.length_a   1.000
_cell.length_b   1.000
_cell.length_c   1.000
_cell.angle_alpha   90.00
_cell.angle_beta   90.00
_cell.angle_gamma   90.00
#
_symmetry.space_group_name_H-M   'P 1'
#
loop_
_entity.id
_entity.type
_entity.pdbx_description
1 polymer ?
#
loop_
_entity_poly.entity_id
_entity_poly.type
_entity_poly.pdbx_seq_one_letter_code
_entity_poly.pdbx_strand_id
1 'polypeptide(L)' 'MLEATQPGVGGEIQLTDAIAALLKERRVFGYEYEGVRYDCGSKEGFYRATMELGRK' A
#
# COMPACT_ATOMS: atom_id res chain seq x y z
N MET A 1 12.97 -8.50 9.79
CA MET A 1 12.03 -9.30 8.97
C MET A 1 12.16 -8.97 7.49
N LEU A 2 12.04 -7.71 7.08
CA LEU A 2 12.20 -7.32 5.67
C LEU A 2 13.55 -7.76 5.07
N GLU A 3 14.64 -7.60 5.81
CA GLU A 3 15.98 -8.04 5.40
C GLU A 3 16.09 -9.55 5.11
N ALA A 4 15.21 -10.36 5.71
CA ALA A 4 15.19 -11.81 5.53
C ALA A 4 14.12 -12.27 4.51
N THR A 5 13.28 -11.35 4.02
CA THR A 5 12.22 -11.64 3.07
C THR A 5 12.82 -12.04 1.73
N GLN A 6 12.41 -13.21 1.23
CA GLN A 6 12.84 -13.70 -0.07
C GLN A 6 12.07 -13.01 -1.20
N PRO A 7 12.63 -12.95 -2.42
CA PRO A 7 11.91 -12.45 -3.59
C PRO A 7 10.59 -13.20 -3.83
N GLY A 8 9.53 -12.44 -4.07
CA GLY A 8 8.18 -12.93 -4.33
C GLY A 8 7.74 -12.65 -5.77
N VAL A 9 6.56 -12.05 -5.93
CA VAL A 9 6.00 -11.70 -7.25
C VAL A 9 6.96 -10.79 -8.02
N GLY A 10 7.19 -11.13 -9.29
CA GLY A 10 8.09 -10.38 -10.17
C GLY A 10 9.58 -10.47 -9.81
N GLY A 11 9.95 -11.32 -8.84
CA GLY A 11 11.33 -11.40 -8.34
C GLY A 11 11.71 -10.23 -7.42
N GLU A 12 10.74 -9.48 -6.94
CA GLU A 12 10.94 -8.37 -6.01
C GLU A 12 10.80 -8.82 -4.55
N ILE A 13 11.55 -8.18 -3.64
CA ILE A 13 11.33 -8.33 -2.21
C ILE A 13 10.09 -7.50 -1.84
N GLN A 14 8.99 -8.19 -1.53
CA GLN A 14 7.71 -7.53 -1.26
C GLN A 14 7.58 -7.17 0.23
N LEU A 15 7.27 -5.90 0.50
CA LEU A 15 7.00 -5.44 1.88
C LEU A 15 5.80 -6.17 2.50
N THR A 16 4.80 -6.55 1.69
CA THR A 16 3.62 -7.28 2.15
C THR A 16 3.97 -8.65 2.73
N ASP A 17 4.96 -9.34 2.16
CA ASP A 17 5.42 -10.64 2.66
C ASP A 17 6.14 -10.48 4.00
N ALA A 18 6.91 -9.41 4.16
CA ALA A 18 7.54 -9.08 5.43
C ALA A 18 6.50 -8.78 6.54
N ILE A 19 5.45 -8.02 6.21
CA ILE A 19 4.33 -7.74 7.13
C ILE A 19 3.57 -9.02 7.46
N ALA A 20 3.35 -9.91 6.48
CA ALA A 20 2.69 -11.19 6.68
C ALA A 20 3.48 -12.11 7.63
N ALA A 21 4.81 -12.10 7.54
CA ALA A 21 5.62 -12.80 8.51
C ALA A 21 5.55 -12.10 9.89
N LEU A 22 5.52 -10.75 9.95
CA LEU A 22 5.48 -10.01 11.22
C LEU A 22 4.22 -10.30 12.03
N LEU A 23 3.09 -10.49 11.33
CA LEU A 23 1.83 -10.94 11.92
C LEU A 23 1.94 -12.23 12.75
N LYS A 24 2.93 -13.09 12.48
CA LYS A 24 3.16 -14.34 13.23
C LYS A 24 3.87 -14.11 14.57
N GLU A 25 4.59 -13.00 14.70
CA GLU A 25 5.41 -12.69 15.88
C GLU A 25 4.81 -11.58 16.74
N ARG A 26 4.10 -10.62 16.11
CA ARG A 26 3.58 -9.42 16.77
C ARG A 26 2.22 -9.07 16.23
N ARG A 27 1.41 -8.41 17.07
CA ARG A 27 0.14 -7.82 16.64
C ARG A 27 0.43 -6.66 15.68
N VAL A 28 -0.18 -6.71 14.50
CA VAL A 28 -0.20 -5.60 13.53
C VAL A 28 -1.64 -5.11 13.46
N PHE A 29 -1.82 -3.80 13.43
CA PHE A 29 -3.14 -3.16 13.45
C PHE A 29 -3.36 -2.41 12.13
N GLY A 30 -4.56 -2.55 11.57
CA GLY A 30 -5.04 -1.68 10.50
C GLY A 30 -5.56 -0.37 11.08
N TYR A 31 -5.21 0.74 10.44
CA TYR A 31 -5.84 2.03 10.70
C TYR A 31 -6.81 2.34 9.56
N GLU A 32 -8.08 2.53 9.88
CA GLU A 32 -9.09 2.92 8.91
C GLU A 32 -8.98 4.42 8.64
N TYR A 33 -8.55 4.77 7.44
CA TYR A 33 -8.40 6.17 7.04
C TYR A 33 -9.76 6.80 6.79
N GLU A 34 -10.10 7.82 7.58
CA GLU A 34 -11.29 8.64 7.37
C GLU A 34 -10.99 9.76 6.36
N GLY A 35 -11.44 9.56 5.12
CA GLY A 35 -11.30 10.54 4.05
C GLY A 35 -11.47 9.91 2.67
N VAL A 36 -11.29 10.73 1.63
CA VAL A 36 -11.33 10.25 0.24
C VAL A 36 -9.91 9.88 -0.19
N ARG A 37 -9.68 8.59 -0.45
CA ARG A 37 -8.43 8.07 -1.01
C ARG A 37 -8.50 8.06 -2.54
N TYR A 38 -7.49 8.60 -3.20
CA TYR A 38 -7.34 8.48 -4.66
C TYR A 38 -6.12 7.61 -4.99
N ASP A 39 -6.32 6.63 -5.88
CA ASP A 39 -5.23 5.78 -6.36
C ASP A 39 -4.55 6.39 -7.59
N CYS A 40 -3.52 7.19 -7.35
CA CYS A 40 -2.74 7.84 -8.41
C CYS A 40 -1.78 6.90 -9.16
N GLY A 41 -1.72 5.61 -8.81
CA GLY A 41 -0.96 4.62 -9.58
C GLY A 41 -1.64 4.23 -10.90
N SER A 42 -2.93 4.55 -11.05
CA SER A 42 -3.70 4.33 -12.28
C SER A 42 -3.98 5.65 -13.01
N LYS A 43 -4.08 5.62 -14.35
CA LYS A 43 -4.44 6.80 -15.16
C LYS A 43 -5.77 7.41 -14.73
N GLU A 44 -6.76 6.56 -14.50
CA GLU A 44 -8.09 6.99 -14.08
C GLU A 44 -8.07 7.63 -12.68
N GLY A 45 -7.44 6.98 -11.71
CA GLY A 45 -7.39 7.49 -10.35
C GLY A 45 -6.59 8.79 -10.23
N PHE A 46 -5.51 8.93 -10.99
CA PHE A 46 -4.77 10.19 -11.09
C PHE A 46 -5.61 11.32 -11.69
N TYR A 47 -6.37 11.04 -12.77
CA TYR A 47 -7.28 12.03 -13.35
C TYR A 47 -8.36 12.47 -12.36
N ARG A 48 -8.99 11.52 -11.67
CA ARG A 48 -9.99 11.81 -10.61
C ARG A 48 -9.41 12.68 -9.50
N ALA A 49 -8.21 12.37 -9.02
CA ALA A 49 -7.52 13.17 -8.00
C ALA A 49 -7.28 14.62 -8.46
N THR A 50 -6.85 14.79 -9.72
CA THR A 50 -6.55 16.10 -10.30
C THR A 50 -7.80 16.97 -10.44
N MET A 51 -8.91 16.39 -10.91
CA MET A 51 -10.19 17.09 -11.03
C MET A 51 -10.71 17.55 -9.67
N GLU A 52 -10.64 16.69 -8.65
CA GLU A 52 -11.10 17.03 -7.30
C GLU A 52 -10.20 18.07 -6.62
N LEU A 53 -8.89 18.06 -6.91
CA LEU A 53 -7.98 19.11 -6.46
C LEU A 53 -8.30 20.46 -7.10
N GLY A 54 -8.60 20.50 -8.41
CA GLY A 54 -8.90 21.74 -9.14
C GLY A 54 -10.29 22.34 -8.87
N ARG A 55 -11.18 21.61 -8.19
CA ARG A 55 -12.49 22.10 -7.73
C ARG A 55 -12.43 22.85 -6.40
N LYS A 56 -11.34 22.70 -5.65
CA LYS A 56 -11.08 23.44 -4.41
C LYS A 56 -10.46 24.79 -4.71
#